data_AF-A0A101GEA6-F1
#
_entry.id   AF-A0A101GEA6-F1
#
_cell.length_a   1.000
_cell.length_b   1.000
_cell.length_c   1.000
_cell.angle_alpha   90.00
_cell.angle_beta   90.00
_cell.angle_gamma   90.00
#
_symmetry.space_group_name_H-M   'P 1'
#
loop_
_entity.id
_entity.type
_entity.pdbx_description
1 polymer ?
#
loop_
_entity_poly.entity_id
_entity_poly.type
_entity_poly.pdbx_seq_one_letter_code
_entity_poly.pdbx_strand_id
1 'polypeptide(L)'
;LTEALKDTIARIVPYWETEMIPQLKQNKEVLVAAHGNSLRGIVKYLKNMGEKEIIDLNLPTGIPYIFEFDDDMKLQKDYFLGNEEEIRKAMEAVANQAKKK
;
A
#
# COMPACT_ATOMS: atom_id res chain seq x y z
N LEU A 1 1.70 -13.51 20.24
CA LEU A 1 2.60 -13.21 19.11
C LEU A 1 2.33 -11.76 18.71
N THR A 2 3.35 -10.91 18.63
CA THR A 2 3.24 -9.51 18.19
C THR A 2 4.12 -9.31 16.96
N GLU A 3 3.77 -8.36 16.10
CA GLU A 3 4.52 -8.08 14.86
C GLU A 3 4.68 -6.56 14.72
N ALA A 4 5.91 -6.10 14.48
CA ALA A 4 6.17 -4.70 14.13
C ALA A 4 6.04 -4.49 12.61
N LEU A 5 5.87 -3.24 12.17
CA LEU A 5 5.79 -2.92 10.74
C LEU A 5 7.02 -3.42 9.95
N LYS A 6 8.21 -3.37 10.58
CA LYS A 6 9.45 -3.91 10.01
C LYS A 6 9.33 -5.41 9.70
N ASP A 7 8.74 -6.18 10.61
CA ASP A 7 8.56 -7.62 10.44
C ASP A 7 7.52 -7.90 9.35
N THR A 8 6.46 -7.10 9.29
CA THR A 8 5.46 -7.17 8.21
C THR A 8 6.10 -6.92 6.84
N ILE A 9 6.97 -5.91 6.73
CA ILE A 9 7.71 -5.61 5.50
C ILE A 9 8.60 -6.79 5.11
N ALA A 10 9.36 -7.33 6.06
CA ALA A 10 10.27 -8.45 5.81
C ALA A 10 9.57 -9.69 5.27
N ARG A 11 8.29 -9.90 5.64
CA ARG A 11 7.47 -11.02 5.13
C ARG A 11 6.76 -10.71 3.81
N ILE A 12 6.28 -9.48 3.60
CA ILE A 12 5.47 -9.16 2.42
C ILE A 12 6.31 -8.90 1.17
N VAL A 13 7.54 -8.40 1.32
CA VAL A 13 8.42 -8.11 0.17
C VAL A 13 8.77 -9.39 -0.61
N PRO A 14 9.16 -10.51 0.03
CA PRO A 14 9.36 -11.77 -0.68
C PRO A 14 8.11 -12.21 -1.45
N TYR A 15 6.93 -12.11 -0.84
CA TYR A 15 5.67 -12.47 -1.51
C TYR A 15 5.35 -11.57 -2.70
N TRP A 16 5.64 -10.26 -2.60
CA TRP A 16 5.52 -9.34 -3.71
C TRP A 16 6.41 -9.77 -4.89
N GLU A 17 7.67 -10.08 -4.63
CA GLU A 17 8.66 -10.44 -5.66
C GLU A 17 8.40 -11.81 -6.29
N THR A 18 8.07 -12.83 -5.49
CA THR A 18 7.99 -14.22 -5.97
C THR A 18 6.61 -14.63 -6.47
N GLU A 19 5.54 -13.97 -6.01
CA GLU A 19 4.16 -14.36 -6.36
C GLU A 19 3.41 -13.25 -7.09
N MET A 20 3.42 -12.02 -6.55
CA MET A 20 2.60 -10.94 -7.11
C MET A 20 3.13 -10.41 -8.45
N ILE A 21 4.45 -10.21 -8.58
CA ILE A 21 5.06 -9.77 -9.85
C ILE A 21 4.78 -10.76 -10.98
N PRO A 22 5.02 -12.09 -10.83
CA PRO A 22 4.67 -13.05 -11.87
C PRO A 22 3.19 -13.02 -12.26
N GLN A 23 2.28 -12.91 -11.29
CA GLN A 23 0.84 -12.80 -11.55
C GLN A 23 0.48 -11.52 -12.30
N LEU A 24 1.12 -10.40 -11.97
CA LEU A 24 0.89 -9.13 -12.65
C LEU A 24 1.38 -9.18 -14.11
N LYS A 25 2.56 -9.77 -14.35
CA LYS A 25 3.09 -9.97 -15.71
C LYS A 25 2.20 -10.88 -16.56
N GLN A 26 1.61 -11.91 -15.95
CA GLN A 26 0.74 -12.85 -16.66
C GLN A 26 -0.66 -12.27 -16.94
N ASN A 27 -1.28 -11.66 -15.93
CA ASN A 27 -2.70 -11.27 -15.99
C ASN A 27 -2.92 -9.81 -16.40
N LYS A 28 -1.85 -9.01 -16.50
CA LYS A 28 -1.84 -7.55 -16.77
C LYS A 28 -2.46 -6.69 -15.67
N GLU A 29 -3.48 -7.19 -14.98
CA GLU A 29 -4.17 -6.51 -13.87
C GLU A 29 -4.35 -7.47 -12.70
N VAL A 30 -4.05 -7.01 -11.48
CA VAL A 30 -4.18 -7.79 -10.24
C VAL A 30 -4.84 -6.94 -9.17
N LEU A 31 -5.89 -7.48 -8.54
CA LEU A 31 -6.53 -6.89 -7.37
C LEU A 31 -5.93 -7.47 -6.09
N VAL A 32 -5.54 -6.60 -5.17
CA VAL A 32 -4.97 -6.99 -3.88
C VAL A 32 -5.87 -6.48 -2.76
N ALA A 33 -6.53 -7.40 -2.05
CA ALA A 33 -7.32 -7.09 -0.86
C ALA A 33 -6.54 -7.48 0.39
N ALA A 34 -6.19 -6.51 1.24
CA ALA A 34 -5.36 -6.72 2.42
C ALA A 34 -5.69 -5.71 3.55
N HIS A 35 -4.76 -5.53 4.50
CA HIS A 35 -4.94 -4.68 5.68
C HIS A 35 -3.87 -3.59 5.76
N GLY A 36 -4.07 -2.62 6.66
CA GLY A 36 -3.25 -1.40 6.74
C GLY A 36 -1.73 -1.64 6.78
N ASN A 37 -1.22 -2.48 7.68
CA ASN A 37 0.24 -2.67 7.81
C ASN A 37 0.86 -3.44 6.64
N SER A 38 0.18 -4.45 6.08
CA SER A 38 0.69 -5.17 4.92
C SER A 38 0.66 -4.30 3.67
N LEU A 39 -0.40 -3.53 3.46
CA LEU A 39 -0.47 -2.55 2.36
C LEU A 39 0.61 -1.47 2.53
N ARG A 40 0.77 -0.88 3.73
CA ARG A 40 1.86 0.05 4.02
C ARG A 40 3.22 -0.55 3.70
N GLY A 41 3.45 -1.82 4.04
CA GLY A 41 4.70 -2.50 3.73
C GLY A 41 5.00 -2.58 2.23
N ILE A 42 3.98 -2.93 1.43
CA ILE A 42 4.08 -2.96 -0.04
C ILE A 42 4.31 -1.54 -0.59
N VAL A 43 3.51 -0.56 -0.16
CA VAL A 43 3.63 0.82 -0.64
C VAL A 43 5.01 1.40 -0.30
N LYS A 44 5.53 1.12 0.89
CA LYS A 44 6.89 1.53 1.29
C LYS A 44 7.94 0.98 0.32
N TYR A 45 7.86 -0.30 0.01
CA TYR A 45 8.78 -0.98 -0.90
C TYR A 45 8.68 -0.40 -2.32
N LEU A 46 7.45 -0.25 -2.84
CA LEU A 46 7.21 0.26 -4.20
C LEU A 46 7.65 1.72 -4.41
N LYS A 47 7.41 2.58 -3.42
CA LYS A 47 7.72 4.00 -3.49
C LYS A 47 9.11 4.34 -2.93
N ASN A 48 9.87 3.33 -2.52
CA ASN A 48 11.17 3.48 -1.85
C ASN A 48 11.12 4.50 -0.68
N MET A 49 10.07 4.43 0.13
CA MET A 49 9.82 5.38 1.22
C MET A 49 10.74 5.15 2.42
N GLY A 50 11.21 6.25 3.00
CA GLY A 50 11.91 6.26 4.27
C GLY A 50 11.01 5.92 5.46
N GLU A 51 11.61 5.72 6.64
CA GLU A 51 10.87 5.37 7.86
C GLU A 51 9.91 6.47 8.32
N LYS A 52 10.25 7.74 8.11
CA LYS A 52 9.37 8.86 8.49
C LYS A 52 8.15 8.95 7.59
N GLU A 53 8.35 8.82 6.28
CA GLU A 53 7.29 8.90 5.28
C GLU A 53 6.23 7.80 5.47
N ILE A 54 6.67 6.59 5.82
CA ILE A 54 5.73 5.48 6.05
C ILE A 54 4.92 5.61 7.34
N ILE A 55 5.44 6.33 8.34
CA ILE A 55 4.72 6.61 9.59
C ILE A 55 3.57 7.57 9.30
N ASP A 56 3.82 8.59 8.47
CA ASP A 56 2.82 9.60 8.10
C ASP A 56 1.81 9.10 7.04
N LEU A 57 2.12 8.00 6.34
CA LEU A 57 1.25 7.40 5.35
C LEU A 57 -0.01 6.80 6.00
N ASN A 58 -1.16 7.42 5.77
CA ASN A 58 -2.47 6.90 6.17
C ASN A 58 -3.27 6.44 4.95
N LEU A 59 -3.44 5.13 4.82
CA LEU A 59 -4.26 4.53 3.76
C LEU A 59 -5.74 4.53 4.19
N PRO A 60 -6.65 5.14 3.40
CA PRO A 60 -8.08 5.11 3.68
C PRO A 60 -8.64 3.70 3.52
N THR A 61 -9.63 3.35 4.36
CA THR A 61 -10.30 2.05 4.29
C THR A 61 -11.34 2.04 3.17
N GLY A 62 -11.35 1.00 2.34
CA GLY A 62 -12.41 0.78 1.34
C GLY A 62 -12.31 1.64 0.08
N ILE A 63 -11.19 2.34 -0.12
CA ILE A 63 -10.94 3.13 -1.33
C ILE A 63 -9.87 2.41 -2.16
N PRO A 64 -10.12 2.13 -3.47
CA PRO A 64 -9.12 1.52 -4.33
C PRO A 64 -7.91 2.43 -4.52
N TYR A 65 -6.71 1.87 -4.36
CA TYR A 65 -5.45 2.55 -4.61
C TYR A 65 -4.77 1.87 -5.80
N ILE A 66 -4.65 2.61 -6.89
CA ILE A 66 -4.14 2.13 -8.17
C ILE A 66 -2.64 2.36 -8.25
N PHE A 67 -1.91 1.38 -8.76
CA PHE A 67 -0.47 1.43 -9.07
C PHE A 67 -0.27 1.01 -10.52
N GLU A 68 0.34 1.88 -11.32
CA GLU A 68 0.66 1.62 -12.72
C GLU A 68 2.15 1.38 -12.86
N PHE A 69 2.52 0.29 -13.53
CA PHE A 69 3.90 -0.13 -13.74
C PHE A 69 4.25 -0.13 -15.23
N ASP A 70 5.53 0.05 -15.54
CA ASP A 70 6.07 -0.23 -16.89
C ASP A 70 6.38 -1.73 -17.07
N ASP A 71 6.87 -2.10 -18.26
CA ASP A 71 7.22 -3.49 -18.60
C ASP A 71 8.35 -4.06 -17.71
N ASP A 72 9.17 -3.19 -17.13
CA ASP A 72 10.24 -3.53 -16.18
C ASP A 72 9.73 -3.64 -14.73
N MET A 73 8.41 -3.54 -14.51
CA MET A 73 7.77 -3.52 -13.18
C MET A 73 8.21 -2.34 -12.30
N LYS A 74 8.62 -1.23 -12.90
CA LYS A 74 8.89 0.02 -12.19
C LYS A 74 7.62 0.83 -12.08
N LEU A 75 7.33 1.29 -10.86
CA LEU A 75 6.18 2.13 -10.58
C LEU A 75 6.27 3.45 -11.37
N GLN A 76 5.25 3.75 -12.15
CA GLN A 76 5.14 4.98 -12.93
C GLN A 76 4.19 5.98 -12.28
N LYS A 77 3.05 5.50 -11.78
CA LYS A 77 2.01 6.33 -11.18
C LYS A 77 1.28 5.59 -10.08
N ASP A 78 0.80 6.35 -9.11
CA ASP A 78 -0.11 5.85 -8.09
C ASP A 78 -1.17 6.91 -7.75
N TYR A 79 -2.42 6.49 -7.59
CA TYR A 79 -3.54 7.38 -7.25
C TYR A 79 -4.71 6.61 -6.63
N PHE A 80 -5.48 7.30 -5.79
CA PHE A 80 -6.74 6.78 -5.27
C PHE A 80 -7.85 6.96 -6.31
N LEU A 81 -8.69 5.93 -6.46
CA LEU A 81 -9.86 5.99 -7.33
C LEU A 81 -11.07 6.48 -6.54
N GLY A 82 -11.67 7.59 -6.96
CA GLY A 82 -12.89 8.12 -6.36
C GLY A 82 -12.92 9.65 -6.28
N ASN A 83 -13.85 10.19 -5.48
CA ASN A 83 -13.97 11.62 -5.24
C ASN A 83 -12.92 12.10 -4.24
N GLU A 84 -12.18 13.16 -4.58
CA GLU A 84 -11.09 13.71 -3.74
C GLU A 84 -11.55 14.12 -2.33
N GLU A 85 -12.76 14.68 -2.19
CA GLU A 85 -13.29 15.12 -0.90
C GLU A 85 -13.60 13.92 0.01
N GLU A 86 -14.14 12.84 -0.55
CA GLU A 86 -14.41 11.60 0.17
C GLU A 86 -13.11 10.92 0.59
N ILE A 87 -12.12 10.87 -0.31
CA ILE A 87 -10.79 10.33 -0.03
C ILE A 87 -10.13 11.10 1.12
N ARG A 88 -10.15 12.43 1.07
CA ARG A 88 -9.58 13.29 2.13
C ARG A 88 -10.26 13.02 3.47
N LYS A 89 -11.59 12.98 3.51
CA LYS A 89 -12.36 12.68 4.74
C LYS A 89 -12.01 11.30 5.29
N ALA A 90 -11.86 10.29 4.43
CA ALA A 90 -11.50 8.94 4.83
C ALA A 90 -10.07 8.86 5.40
N MET A 91 -9.10 9.54 4.78
CA MET A 91 -7.73 9.63 5.28
C MET A 91 -7.66 10.32 6.65
N GLU A 92 -8.40 11.41 6.83
CA GLU A 92 -8.52 12.12 8.11
C GLU A 92 -9.15 11.23 9.21
N ALA A 93 -10.18 10.46 8.85
CA ALA A 93 -10.80 9.53 9.78
C ALA A 93 -9.81 8.46 10.28
N VAL A 94 -8.98 7.90 9.40
CA VAL A 94 -7.93 6.93 9.78
C VAL A 94 -6.87 7.58 10.67
N ALA A 95 -6.42 8.79 10.34
CA ALA A 95 -5.45 9.51 11.16
C ALA A 95 -5.98 9.83 12.58
N ASN A 96 -7.27 10.16 12.69
CA ASN A 96 -7.91 10.44 13.98
C ASN A 96 -8.15 9.18 14.83
N GLN A 97 -8.31 8.01 14.22
CA GLN A 97 -8.36 6.74 14.95
C GLN A 97 -7.05 6.44 15.66
N ALA A 98 -5.90 6.76 15.03
CA ALA A 98 -4.59 6.58 15.63
C ALA A 98 -4.36 7.50 16.84
N LYS A 99 -5.01 8.67 16.89
CA LYS A 99 -4.93 9.64 18.01
C LYS A 99 -5.82 9.30 19.20
N LYS A 100 -6.85 8.48 19.01
CA LYS A 100 -7.84 8.13 20.05
C LYS A 100 -7.42 6.94 20.93
N LYS A 101 -6.23 6.39 20.73
CA LYS A 101 -5.65 5.32 21.53
C LYS A 101 -4.70 5.85 22.59
#